data_AF-A0AA39MZF5-F1
#
_entry.id   AF-A0AA39MZF5-F1
#
_cell.length_a   1.000
_cell.length_b   1.000
_cell.length_c   1.000
_cell.angle_alpha   90.00
_cell.angle_beta   90.00
_cell.angle_gamma   90.00
#
_symmetry.space_group_name_H-M   'P 1'
#
loop_
_entity.id
_entity.type
_entity.pdbx_description
1 polymer ?
#
loop_
_entity_poly.entity_id
_entity_poly.type
_entity_poly.pdbx_seq_one_letter_code
_entity_poly.pdbx_strand_id
1 'polypeptide(L)'
;MEQRPHVLYTTHLIRKGHGYPFWYPEPDSSRPAAYTERGVHPGDVGILNDIGGFDYLFNIFSDADDPVNNGNVPPGFHPLRPSNSEPLRVIPGCYGYNVTSAEVNYTEISAGISADATGTTKEAAAILCLPNSATKHEILNKAAIKAYATANGAAWYNYVNGPQYLGREAPNGSLYVVTGCDKTDSWGTAAVSKPSHSRSVHLSF
;
A
#
# COMPACT_ATOMS: atom_id res chain seq x y z
N MET A 1 10.81 24.88 -0.31
CA MET A 1 10.03 23.97 -1.18
C MET A 1 9.09 23.22 -0.27
N GLU A 2 7.79 23.33 -0.48
CA GLU A 2 6.79 22.65 0.35
C GLU A 2 6.95 21.13 0.20
N GLN A 3 7.07 20.40 1.31
CA GLN A 3 7.20 18.94 1.26
C GLN A 3 5.89 18.34 0.76
N ARG A 4 5.97 17.43 -0.22
CA ARG A 4 4.79 16.75 -0.77
C ARG A 4 4.07 15.98 0.36
N PRO A 5 2.72 16.08 0.49
CA PRO A 5 1.98 15.48 1.60
C PRO A 5 2.24 13.97 1.79
N HIS A 6 2.29 13.20 0.69
CA HIS A 6 2.55 11.77 0.76
C HIS A 6 3.95 11.44 1.29
N VAL A 7 4.98 12.24 0.98
CA VAL A 7 6.35 12.02 1.49
C VAL A 7 6.38 12.21 3.00
N LEU A 8 5.75 13.27 3.49
CA LEU A 8 5.58 13.52 4.92
C LEU A 8 4.84 12.36 5.59
N TYR A 9 3.66 12.02 5.05
CA TYR A 9 2.83 10.94 5.54
C TYR A 9 3.60 9.62 5.66
N THR A 10 4.26 9.21 4.58
CA THR A 10 5.06 7.98 4.58
C THR A 10 6.21 8.04 5.58
N THR A 11 6.98 9.13 5.61
CA THR A 11 8.14 9.27 6.49
C THR A 11 7.77 9.10 7.97
N HIS A 12 6.59 9.59 8.35
CA HIS A 12 6.12 9.56 9.73
C HIS A 12 5.45 8.23 10.11
N LEU A 13 4.68 7.61 9.21
CA LEU A 13 3.96 6.38 9.51
C LEU A 13 4.77 5.09 9.26
N ILE A 14 5.79 5.11 8.38
CA ILE A 14 6.62 3.93 8.09
C ILE A 14 7.27 3.34 9.36
N ARG A 15 7.57 4.21 10.34
CA ARG A 15 8.20 3.84 11.63
C ARG A 15 7.28 3.03 12.55
N LYS A 16 5.98 2.93 12.24
CA LYS A 16 5.02 2.10 12.99
C LYS A 16 5.10 0.63 12.66
N GLY A 17 5.79 0.26 11.57
CA GLY A 17 6.04 -1.15 11.25
C GLY A 17 4.83 -1.90 10.65
N HIS A 18 3.81 -1.18 10.16
CA HIS A 18 2.63 -1.78 9.53
C HIS A 18 2.80 -2.04 8.01
N GLY A 19 3.98 -1.78 7.46
CA GLY A 19 4.24 -1.81 6.01
C GLY A 19 4.32 -0.41 5.42
N TYR A 20 4.28 -0.30 4.10
CA TYR A 20 4.36 0.98 3.41
C TYR A 20 3.00 1.69 3.45
N PRO A 21 2.89 2.87 4.06
CA PRO A 21 1.62 3.60 4.15
C PRO A 21 1.32 4.31 2.83
N PHE A 22 0.10 4.14 2.31
CA PHE A 22 -0.36 4.82 1.10
C PHE A 22 -1.13 6.10 1.45
N TRP A 23 -0.79 7.18 0.74
CA TRP A 23 -1.53 8.43 0.77
C TRP A 23 -2.78 8.35 -0.11
N TYR A 24 -2.66 7.69 -1.27
CA TYR A 24 -3.77 7.31 -2.14
C TYR A 24 -3.84 5.78 -2.20
N PRO A 25 -4.63 5.14 -1.31
CA PRO A 25 -4.76 3.68 -1.27
C PRO A 25 -5.69 3.11 -2.34
N GLU A 26 -6.49 3.96 -3.00
CA GLU A 26 -7.43 3.53 -4.03
C GLU A 26 -6.71 2.89 -5.23
N PRO A 27 -7.21 1.75 -5.74
CA PRO A 27 -6.65 1.15 -6.93
C PRO A 27 -6.92 2.00 -8.17
N ASP A 28 -5.94 2.03 -9.08
CA ASP A 28 -6.04 2.68 -10.38
C ASP A 28 -7.20 2.09 -11.20
N SER A 29 -8.20 2.90 -11.50
CA SER A 29 -9.42 2.50 -12.21
C SER A 29 -9.20 2.09 -13.66
N SER A 30 -8.03 2.40 -14.24
CA SER A 30 -7.65 1.94 -15.59
C SER A 30 -7.22 0.48 -15.65
N ARG A 31 -7.08 -0.19 -14.49
CA ARG A 31 -6.67 -1.60 -14.40
C ARG A 31 -7.83 -2.57 -14.62
N PRO A 32 -7.54 -3.88 -14.87
CA PRO A 32 -8.60 -4.87 -15.04
C PRO A 32 -9.60 -4.83 -13.88
N ALA A 33 -10.89 -5.00 -14.18
CA ALA A 33 -11.95 -4.95 -13.17
C ALA A 33 -11.70 -5.91 -11.99
N ALA A 34 -11.16 -7.10 -12.29
CA ALA A 34 -10.79 -8.09 -11.28
C ALA A 34 -9.70 -7.58 -10.30
N TYR A 35 -8.82 -6.69 -10.75
CA TYR A 35 -7.86 -6.02 -9.88
C TYR A 35 -8.52 -4.89 -9.10
N THR A 36 -9.26 -4.01 -9.76
CA THR A 36 -9.82 -2.81 -9.12
C THR A 36 -10.84 -3.15 -8.02
N GLU A 37 -11.62 -4.21 -8.21
CA GLU A 37 -12.55 -4.72 -7.20
C GLU A 37 -11.84 -5.23 -5.94
N ARG A 38 -10.71 -5.92 -6.08
CA ARG A 38 -9.98 -6.47 -4.93
C ARG A 38 -8.97 -5.48 -4.34
N GLY A 39 -8.47 -4.52 -5.13
CA GLY A 39 -7.34 -3.66 -4.80
C GLY A 39 -6.02 -4.41 -4.61
N VAL A 40 -5.02 -3.74 -4.02
CA VAL A 40 -3.71 -4.33 -3.73
C VAL A 40 -3.85 -5.63 -2.93
N HIS A 41 -3.15 -6.68 -3.33
CA HIS A 41 -3.24 -8.00 -2.75
C HIS A 41 -1.87 -8.66 -2.64
N PRO A 42 -1.66 -9.58 -1.69
CA PRO A 42 -0.40 -10.31 -1.61
C PRO A 42 -0.06 -11.04 -2.91
N GLY A 43 1.21 -10.95 -3.30
CA GLY A 43 1.74 -11.42 -4.58
C GLY A 43 1.77 -10.38 -5.68
N ASP A 44 1.12 -9.23 -5.50
CA ASP A 44 1.18 -8.15 -6.48
C ASP A 44 2.61 -7.61 -6.58
N VAL A 45 3.07 -7.46 -7.82
CA VAL A 45 4.29 -6.78 -8.20
C VAL A 45 3.90 -5.39 -8.70
N GLY A 46 4.62 -4.38 -8.24
CA GLY A 46 4.32 -3.01 -8.63
C GLY A 46 5.36 -2.01 -8.22
N ILE A 47 5.06 -0.74 -8.48
CA ILE A 47 5.92 0.41 -8.22
C ILE A 47 5.16 1.38 -7.31
N LEU A 48 5.85 1.94 -6.32
CA LEU A 48 5.31 3.05 -5.53
C LEU A 48 5.37 4.32 -6.36
N ASN A 49 4.23 4.95 -6.61
CA ASN A 49 4.16 6.12 -7.48
C ASN A 49 4.36 7.44 -6.72
N ASP A 50 4.54 8.53 -7.46
CA ASP A 50 4.93 9.84 -6.94
C ASP A 50 3.77 10.66 -6.35
N ILE A 51 2.56 10.10 -6.35
CA ILE A 51 1.40 10.64 -5.63
C ILE A 51 1.17 9.92 -4.30
N GLY A 52 1.86 8.81 -4.04
CA GLY A 52 1.76 8.04 -2.79
C GLY A 52 0.76 6.89 -2.85
N GLY A 53 0.52 6.32 -4.04
CA GLY A 53 -0.20 5.07 -4.27
C GLY A 53 0.70 3.96 -4.83
N PHE A 54 0.07 2.98 -5.48
CA PHE A 54 0.73 1.78 -5.99
C PHE A 54 0.33 1.47 -7.43
N ASP A 55 1.31 1.48 -8.32
CA ASP A 55 1.16 1.09 -9.71
C ASP A 55 1.31 -0.43 -9.83
N TYR A 56 0.17 -1.11 -9.89
CA TYR A 56 0.11 -2.55 -10.13
C TYR A 56 0.68 -2.92 -11.51
N LEU A 57 1.39 -4.05 -11.57
CA LEU A 57 1.93 -4.61 -12.81
C LEU A 57 1.31 -6.00 -13.07
N PHE A 58 1.54 -6.94 -12.16
CA PHE A 58 1.01 -8.31 -12.24
C PHE A 58 1.05 -8.98 -10.85
N ASN A 59 0.37 -10.10 -10.66
CA ASN A 59 0.42 -10.93 -9.46
C ASN A 59 1.17 -12.23 -9.73
N ILE A 60 2.11 -12.57 -8.85
CA ILE A 60 2.97 -13.76 -9.01
C ILE A 60 2.27 -15.09 -8.76
N PHE A 61 1.10 -15.11 -8.11
CA PHE A 61 0.35 -16.33 -7.79
C PHE A 61 -0.73 -16.65 -8.83
N SER A 62 -1.17 -15.64 -9.58
CA SER A 62 -2.12 -15.78 -10.67
C SER A 62 -1.44 -16.22 -11.96
N ASP A 63 -2.13 -17.02 -12.76
CA ASP A 63 -1.67 -17.40 -14.09
C ASP A 63 -1.60 -16.18 -15.04
N ALA A 64 -0.92 -16.31 -16.17
CA ALA A 64 -0.77 -15.20 -17.11
C ALA A 64 -2.11 -14.71 -17.69
N ASP A 65 -3.03 -15.66 -17.94
CA ASP A 65 -4.37 -15.47 -18.49
C ASP A 65 -5.45 -15.20 -17.42
N ASP A 66 -5.08 -15.25 -16.14
CA ASP A 66 -5.96 -14.86 -15.04
C ASP A 66 -6.47 -13.41 -15.25
N PRO A 67 -7.75 -13.10 -15.01
CA PRO A 67 -8.29 -11.76 -15.19
C PRO A 67 -7.52 -10.64 -14.48
N VAL A 68 -6.82 -10.91 -13.37
CA VAL A 68 -6.02 -9.89 -12.68
C VAL A 68 -4.73 -9.56 -13.44
N ASN A 69 -4.13 -10.54 -14.10
CA ASN A 69 -2.92 -10.36 -14.90
C ASN A 69 -3.27 -9.92 -16.32
N ASN A 70 -4.32 -10.50 -16.89
CA ASN A 70 -4.87 -10.19 -18.21
C ASN A 70 -3.78 -10.16 -19.30
N GLY A 71 -2.86 -11.13 -19.26
CA GLY A 71 -1.72 -11.24 -20.18
C GLY A 71 -0.57 -10.26 -19.92
N ASN A 72 -0.68 -9.35 -18.95
CA ASN A 72 0.33 -8.32 -18.67
C ASN A 72 1.41 -8.84 -17.72
N VAL A 73 2.11 -9.88 -18.15
CA VAL A 73 3.19 -10.52 -17.39
C VAL A 73 4.51 -10.53 -18.16
N PRO A 74 5.66 -10.67 -17.48
CA PRO A 74 6.94 -10.84 -18.14
C PRO A 74 6.97 -12.06 -19.09
N PRO A 75 7.77 -12.02 -20.17
CA PRO A 75 7.97 -13.19 -21.04
C PRO A 75 8.46 -14.41 -20.27
N GLY A 76 7.86 -15.58 -20.53
CA GLY A 76 8.20 -16.83 -19.84
C GLY A 76 7.73 -16.88 -18.38
N PHE A 77 6.80 -16.00 -17.98
CA PHE A 77 6.24 -16.01 -16.64
C PHE A 77 5.54 -17.33 -16.32
N HIS A 78 5.86 -17.87 -15.15
CA HIS A 78 5.17 -19.01 -14.54
C HIS A 78 4.82 -18.64 -13.10
N PRO A 79 3.56 -18.81 -12.66
CA PRO A 79 3.15 -18.42 -11.33
C PRO A 79 3.93 -19.19 -10.27
N LEU A 80 4.23 -18.52 -9.16
CA LEU A 80 4.74 -19.15 -7.96
C LEU A 80 3.65 -20.04 -7.36
N ARG A 81 3.90 -21.35 -7.30
CA ARG A 81 3.04 -22.32 -6.60
C ARG A 81 3.82 -22.91 -5.41
N PRO A 82 3.66 -22.36 -4.18
CA PRO A 82 4.39 -22.88 -3.03
C PRO A 82 4.00 -24.34 -2.74
N SER A 83 4.99 -25.23 -2.57
CA SER A 83 4.75 -26.64 -2.27
C SER A 83 4.03 -26.87 -0.94
N ASN A 84 4.24 -25.96 0.02
CA ASN A 84 3.49 -25.89 1.28
C ASN A 84 2.63 -24.62 1.20
N SER A 85 1.45 -24.73 0.61
CA SER A 85 0.50 -23.62 0.48
C SER A 85 -0.21 -23.38 1.81
N GLU A 86 0.49 -22.79 2.77
CA GLU A 86 -0.17 -22.16 3.90
C GLU A 86 -1.14 -21.12 3.33
N PRO A 87 -2.42 -21.15 3.71
CA PRO A 87 -3.41 -20.24 3.16
C PRO A 87 -3.06 -18.80 3.52
N LEU A 88 -3.59 -17.86 2.74
CA LEU A 88 -3.50 -16.45 3.07
C LEU A 88 -4.09 -16.22 4.46
N ARG A 89 -3.30 -15.66 5.37
CA ARG A 89 -3.78 -15.33 6.73
C ARG A 89 -4.60 -14.05 6.65
N VAL A 90 -5.86 -14.13 7.08
CA VAL A 90 -6.79 -12.98 7.12
C VAL A 90 -7.16 -12.69 8.57
N ILE A 91 -6.95 -11.45 9.01
CA ILE A 91 -7.23 -10.99 10.37
C ILE A 91 -8.13 -9.75 10.29
N PRO A 92 -9.46 -9.91 10.47
CA PRO A 92 -10.39 -8.78 10.53
C PRO A 92 -10.17 -7.94 11.80
N GLY A 93 -10.61 -6.67 11.77
CA GLY A 93 -10.64 -5.85 12.99
C GLY A 93 -9.26 -5.58 13.60
N CYS A 94 -8.20 -5.57 12.79
CA CYS A 94 -6.83 -5.57 13.32
C CYS A 94 -6.37 -4.21 13.86
N TYR A 95 -7.18 -3.16 13.71
CA TYR A 95 -6.92 -1.83 14.27
C TYR A 95 -8.11 -1.38 15.13
N GLY A 96 -7.86 -1.17 16.43
CA GLY A 96 -8.83 -0.54 17.34
C GLY A 96 -8.51 0.93 17.62
N TYR A 97 -7.66 1.55 16.81
CA TYR A 97 -7.13 2.91 17.03
C TYR A 97 -6.66 3.54 15.72
N ASN A 98 -6.60 4.87 15.69
CA ASN A 98 -6.01 5.63 14.59
C ASN A 98 -4.48 5.52 14.61
N VAL A 99 -3.85 5.34 13.45
CA VAL A 99 -2.39 5.24 13.35
C VAL A 99 -1.81 6.64 13.20
N THR A 100 -1.14 7.15 14.25
CA THR A 100 -0.59 8.51 14.30
C THR A 100 0.91 8.52 14.55
N SER A 101 1.62 9.55 14.07
CA SER A 101 2.99 9.82 14.53
C SER A 101 3.05 10.06 16.04
N ALA A 102 4.22 9.83 16.67
CA ALA A 102 4.40 9.73 18.13
C ALA A 102 3.95 10.96 18.98
N GLU A 103 3.64 12.10 18.36
CA GLU A 103 3.36 13.38 19.04
C GLU A 103 2.04 14.03 18.60
N VAL A 104 1.02 13.22 18.29
CA VAL A 104 -0.32 13.72 17.97
C VAL A 104 -1.26 13.41 19.13
N ASN A 105 -1.67 14.45 19.86
CA ASN A 105 -2.83 14.34 20.75
C ASN A 105 -4.07 14.33 19.88
N TYR A 106 -4.80 13.22 19.88
CA TYR A 106 -6.07 13.09 19.16
C TYR A 106 -7.23 12.93 20.14
N THR A 107 -8.35 13.61 19.85
CA THR A 107 -9.65 13.30 20.43
C THR A 107 -10.51 12.69 19.33
N GLU A 108 -11.05 11.51 19.59
CA GLU A 108 -12.14 10.95 18.79
C GLU A 108 -13.44 11.57 19.29
N ILE A 109 -14.09 12.35 18.44
CA ILE A 109 -15.45 12.82 18.69
C ILE A 109 -16.36 11.88 17.91
N SER A 110 -16.80 10.79 18.55
CA SER A 110 -17.78 9.88 17.96
C SER A 110 -19.18 10.44 18.15
N ALA A 111 -19.79 10.95 17.08
CA ALA A 111 -21.22 11.24 17.03
C ALA A 111 -21.80 10.61 15.75
N GLY A 112 -22.09 9.30 15.79
CA GLY A 112 -22.67 8.59 14.64
C GLY A 112 -21.68 8.27 13.52
N ILE A 113 -22.15 8.33 12.26
CA ILE A 113 -21.46 7.89 11.03
C ILE A 113 -20.19 8.71 10.72
N SER A 114 -20.04 9.89 11.33
CA SER A 114 -18.87 10.76 11.18
C SER A 114 -17.90 10.60 12.35
N ALA A 115 -16.65 10.24 12.06
CA ALA A 115 -15.57 10.26 13.05
C ALA A 115 -14.70 11.51 12.83
N ASP A 116 -14.69 12.41 13.81
CA ASP A 116 -13.82 13.58 13.78
C ASP A 116 -12.53 13.29 14.56
N ALA A 117 -11.38 13.43 13.91
CA ALA A 117 -10.08 13.35 14.56
C ALA A 117 -9.42 14.73 14.62
N THR A 118 -9.22 15.27 15.82
CA THR A 118 -8.46 16.52 16.00
C THR A 118 -7.07 16.29 16.53
N GLY A 119 -6.05 16.54 15.70
CA GLY A 119 -4.64 16.39 16.06
C GLY A 119 -3.97 17.73 16.37
N THR A 120 -3.28 17.86 17.50
CA THR A 120 -2.36 18.99 17.76
C THR A 120 -0.92 18.51 17.82
N THR A 121 -0.02 19.24 17.16
CA THR A 121 1.42 18.93 17.16
C THR A 121 2.26 20.20 17.03
N LYS A 122 3.47 20.16 17.60
CA LYS A 122 4.53 21.19 17.41
C LYS A 122 5.62 20.71 16.44
N GLU A 123 5.55 19.46 16.01
CA GLU A 123 6.44 18.84 15.05
C GLU A 123 5.67 18.45 13.79
N ALA A 124 6.37 17.90 12.79
CA ALA A 124 5.68 17.31 11.66
C ALA A 124 4.94 16.03 12.09
N ALA A 125 3.75 15.82 11.54
CA ALA A 125 2.88 14.72 11.92
C ALA A 125 2.15 14.08 10.74
N ALA A 126 1.72 12.83 10.95
CA ALA A 126 0.87 12.11 10.04
C ALA A 126 -0.19 11.32 10.81
N ILE A 127 -1.38 11.22 10.24
CA ILE A 127 -2.55 10.56 10.82
C ILE A 127 -3.20 9.70 9.73
N LEU A 128 -3.42 8.43 10.04
CA LEU A 128 -4.30 7.53 9.32
C LEU A 128 -5.47 7.17 10.24
N CYS A 129 -6.66 7.64 9.87
CA CYS A 129 -7.90 7.26 10.52
C CYS A 129 -8.51 6.05 9.82
N LEU A 130 -9.02 5.10 10.60
CA LEU A 130 -9.64 3.86 10.10
C LEU A 130 -10.98 3.65 10.83
N PRO A 131 -12.06 4.38 10.48
CA PRO A 131 -13.34 4.31 11.19
C PRO A 131 -13.90 2.89 11.29
N ASN A 132 -13.75 2.11 10.22
CA ASN A 132 -14.21 0.71 10.14
C ASN A 132 -13.09 -0.31 10.43
N SER A 133 -11.98 0.12 11.06
CA SER A 133 -10.75 -0.68 11.19
C SER A 133 -10.18 -1.09 9.80
N ALA A 134 -9.18 -1.95 9.78
CA ALA A 134 -8.76 -2.67 8.58
C ALA A 134 -8.78 -4.20 8.80
N THR A 135 -8.78 -4.93 7.69
CA THR A 135 -8.55 -6.37 7.62
C THR A 135 -7.14 -6.61 7.08
N LYS A 136 -6.32 -7.32 7.86
CA LYS A 136 -4.94 -7.66 7.48
C LYS A 136 -4.93 -8.95 6.67
N HIS A 137 -4.25 -8.91 5.54
CA HIS A 137 -3.94 -10.05 4.69
C HIS A 137 -2.43 -10.28 4.72
N GLU A 138 -1.98 -11.47 5.07
CA GLU A 138 -0.55 -11.78 5.17
C GLU A 138 -0.20 -13.15 4.60
N ILE A 139 0.90 -13.19 3.84
CA ILE A 139 1.54 -14.45 3.45
C ILE A 139 2.64 -14.79 4.46
N LEU A 140 2.56 -15.98 5.02
CA LEU A 140 3.52 -16.48 6.00
C LEU A 140 4.81 -16.99 5.33
N ASN A 141 4.71 -17.62 4.17
CA ASN A 141 5.87 -18.13 3.42
C ASN A 141 6.57 -17.03 2.60
N LYS A 142 7.12 -16.03 3.29
CA LYS A 142 7.87 -14.91 2.69
C LYS A 142 9.18 -15.40 2.03
N ALA A 143 9.71 -16.55 2.46
CA ALA A 143 10.92 -17.14 1.89
C ALA A 143 10.73 -17.58 0.43
N ALA A 144 9.60 -18.23 0.11
CA ALA A 144 9.29 -18.63 -1.27
C ALA A 144 9.15 -17.40 -2.20
N ILE A 145 8.46 -16.36 -1.73
CA ILE A 145 8.33 -15.09 -2.47
C ILE A 145 9.71 -14.48 -2.72
N LYS A 146 10.56 -14.40 -1.69
CA LYS A 146 11.91 -13.85 -1.81
C LYS A 146 12.75 -14.63 -2.82
N ALA A 147 12.73 -15.96 -2.77
CA ALA A 147 13.48 -16.80 -3.70
C ALA A 147 12.99 -16.60 -5.14
N TYR A 148 11.67 -16.59 -5.35
CA TYR A 148 11.06 -16.37 -6.66
C TYR A 148 11.36 -14.98 -7.22
N ALA A 149 11.24 -13.92 -6.41
CA ALA A 149 11.58 -12.57 -6.81
C ALA A 149 13.08 -12.40 -7.11
N THR A 150 13.95 -13.06 -6.36
CA THR A 150 15.40 -13.03 -6.61
C THR A 150 15.73 -13.68 -7.96
N ALA A 151 15.11 -14.83 -8.26
CA ALA A 151 15.34 -15.56 -9.50
C ALA A 151 14.83 -14.81 -10.74
N ASN A 152 13.74 -14.05 -10.61
CA ASN A 152 13.06 -13.41 -11.75
C ASN A 152 13.27 -11.89 -11.84
N GLY A 153 13.84 -11.25 -10.81
CA GLY A 153 13.88 -9.79 -10.68
C GLY A 153 14.53 -9.07 -11.87
N ALA A 154 15.59 -9.65 -12.45
CA ALA A 154 16.21 -9.09 -13.65
C ALA A 154 15.27 -9.13 -14.87
N ALA A 155 14.55 -10.24 -15.07
CA ALA A 155 13.57 -10.37 -16.15
C ALA A 155 12.39 -9.40 -15.95
N TRP A 156 11.93 -9.22 -14.70
CA TRP A 156 10.89 -8.26 -14.36
C TRP A 156 11.34 -6.83 -14.64
N TYR A 157 12.55 -6.46 -14.23
CA TYR A 157 13.10 -5.13 -14.49
C TYR A 157 13.20 -4.84 -16.00
N ASN A 158 13.67 -5.81 -16.79
CA ASN A 158 13.71 -5.70 -18.26
C ASN A 158 12.32 -5.60 -18.88
N TYR A 159 11.33 -6.35 -18.37
CA TYR A 159 9.94 -6.24 -18.82
C TYR A 159 9.34 -4.86 -18.49
N VAL A 160 9.56 -4.37 -17.28
CA VAL A 160 9.01 -3.10 -16.81
C VAL A 160 9.63 -1.91 -17.57
N ASN A 161 10.92 -1.95 -17.85
CA ASN A 161 11.64 -0.83 -18.45
C ASN A 161 11.90 -0.96 -19.95
N GLY A 162 11.73 -2.15 -20.53
CA GLY A 162 11.94 -2.38 -21.95
C GLY A 162 10.97 -1.54 -22.79
N PRO A 163 11.44 -0.76 -23.79
CA PRO A 163 10.58 0.04 -24.65
C PRO A 163 9.62 -0.80 -25.51
N GLN A 164 9.95 -2.07 -25.72
CA GLN A 164 9.09 -3.05 -26.40
C GLN A 164 7.99 -3.64 -25.48
N TYR A 165 7.99 -3.28 -24.19
CA TYR A 165 7.06 -3.76 -23.18
C TYR A 165 6.35 -2.58 -22.51
N LEU A 166 6.70 -2.24 -21.26
CA LEU A 166 5.98 -1.23 -20.49
C LEU A 166 6.65 0.15 -20.46
N GLY A 167 7.97 0.24 -20.72
CA GLY A 167 8.71 1.51 -20.77
C GLY A 167 8.53 2.42 -19.55
N ARG A 168 8.42 1.87 -18.33
CA ARG A 168 8.03 2.63 -17.11
C ARG A 168 9.16 3.47 -16.51
N GLU A 169 10.39 3.31 -16.97
CA GLU A 169 11.59 3.98 -16.42
C GLU A 169 11.72 3.82 -14.88
N ALA A 170 11.30 2.67 -14.36
CA ALA A 170 11.36 2.33 -12.95
C ALA A 170 12.84 2.29 -12.48
N PRO A 171 13.21 3.06 -11.43
CA PRO A 171 14.56 3.04 -10.90
C PRO A 171 15.01 1.66 -10.39
N ASN A 172 16.33 1.43 -10.36
CA ASN A 172 16.89 0.23 -9.74
C ASN A 172 16.42 0.10 -8.28
N GLY A 173 15.86 -1.06 -7.94
CA GLY A 173 15.36 -1.35 -6.59
C GLY A 173 13.97 -0.76 -6.28
N SER A 174 13.25 -0.22 -7.27
CA SER A 174 11.90 0.34 -7.08
C SER A 174 10.76 -0.63 -7.38
N LEU A 175 11.06 -1.90 -7.70
CA LEU A 175 10.04 -2.94 -7.83
C LEU A 175 9.77 -3.57 -6.47
N TYR A 176 8.50 -3.63 -6.11
CA TYR A 176 8.02 -4.20 -4.86
C TYR A 176 7.20 -5.44 -5.13
N VAL A 177 7.30 -6.40 -4.21
CA VAL A 177 6.37 -7.54 -4.14
C VAL A 177 5.60 -7.42 -2.83
N VAL A 178 4.27 -7.39 -2.92
CA VAL A 178 3.39 -7.28 -1.75
C VAL A 178 3.37 -8.62 -1.02
N THR A 179 3.90 -8.66 0.21
CA THR A 179 3.84 -9.86 1.06
C THR A 179 2.67 -9.88 2.03
N GLY A 180 2.02 -8.73 2.19
CA GLY A 180 0.88 -8.50 3.05
C GLY A 180 0.31 -7.11 2.82
N CYS A 181 -0.96 -6.90 3.15
CA CYS A 181 -1.62 -5.62 3.04
C CYS A 181 -2.75 -5.48 4.08
N ASP A 182 -3.07 -4.25 4.44
CA ASP A 182 -4.23 -3.94 5.27
C ASP A 182 -5.29 -3.26 4.39
N LYS A 183 -6.51 -3.79 4.43
CA LYS A 183 -7.63 -3.32 3.60
C LYS A 183 -8.73 -2.73 4.45
N THR A 184 -9.32 -1.65 3.98
CA THR A 184 -10.45 -0.99 4.61
C THR A 184 -11.37 -0.43 3.53
N ASP A 185 -12.62 -0.18 3.90
CA ASP A 185 -13.63 0.48 3.06
C ASP A 185 -13.82 1.96 3.43
N SER A 186 -13.20 2.43 4.52
CA SER A 186 -13.29 3.80 5.01
C SER A 186 -11.97 4.22 5.65
N TRP A 187 -11.41 5.35 5.19
CA TRP A 187 -10.16 5.87 5.71
C TRP A 187 -10.07 7.39 5.61
N GLY A 188 -9.15 7.95 6.39
CA GLY A 188 -8.70 9.32 6.28
C GLY A 188 -7.21 9.46 6.40
N THR A 189 -6.61 10.31 5.58
CA THR A 189 -5.19 10.62 5.65
C THR A 189 -4.99 12.10 5.91
N ALA A 190 -4.06 12.42 6.81
CA ALA A 190 -3.56 13.77 6.99
C ALA A 190 -2.05 13.76 7.21
N ALA A 191 -1.41 14.83 6.73
CA ALA A 191 -0.02 15.13 7.02
C ALA A 191 0.13 16.63 7.29
N VAL A 192 0.94 16.96 8.29
CA VAL A 192 1.20 18.33 8.70
C VAL A 192 2.72 18.51 8.76
N SER A 193 3.22 19.49 8.02
CA SER A 193 4.62 19.91 8.15
C SER A 193 4.83 20.64 9.46
N LYS A 194 6.07 20.65 9.98
CA LYS A 194 6.41 21.31 11.25
C LYS A 194 5.86 22.75 11.26
N PRO A 195 4.88 23.05 12.12
CA PRO A 195 4.22 24.33 12.07
C PRO A 195 4.95 25.36 12.95
N SER A 196 4.88 26.65 12.61
CA SER A 196 5.44 27.73 13.43
C SER A 196 4.67 27.97 14.74
N HIS A 197 3.40 27.53 14.78
CA HIS A 197 2.49 27.57 15.91
C HIS A 197 1.70 26.25 15.97
N SER A 198 1.06 25.94 17.09
CA SER A 198 0.16 24.78 17.18
C SER A 198 -0.87 24.81 16.05
N ARG A 199 -1.07 23.68 15.36
CA ARG A 199 -2.13 23.51 14.34
C ARG A 199 -3.09 22.41 14.78
N SER A 200 -4.37 22.61 14.49
CA SER A 200 -5.41 21.59 14.56
C SER A 200 -5.68 21.05 13.17
N VAL A 201 -5.61 19.73 13.00
CA VAL A 201 -6.15 19.05 11.81
C VAL A 201 -7.52 18.53 12.16
N HIS A 202 -8.48 18.63 11.24
CA HIS A 202 -9.79 18.00 11.36
C HIS A 202 -9.98 17.10 10.14
N LEU A 203 -10.37 15.85 10.39
CA LEU A 203 -10.73 14.89 9.37
C LEU A 203 -12.16 14.45 9.65
N SER A 204 -13.04 14.57 8.65
CA SER A 204 -14.43 14.12 8.68
C SER A 204 -14.64 13.03 7.63
N PHE A 205 -15.45 12.03 7.96
CA PHE A 205 -15.76 10.87 7.11
C PHE A 205 -17.27 10.73 6.92
#